data_AF-A0A7Z8VG44-F1
#
_entry.id   AF-A0A7Z8VG44-F1
#
_cell.length_a   1.000
_cell.length_b   1.000
_cell.length_c   1.000
_cell.angle_alpha   90.00
_cell.angle_beta   90.00
_cell.angle_gamma   90.00
#
_symmetry.space_group_name_H-M   'P 1'
#
loop_
_entity.id
_entity.type
_entity.pdbx_description
1 polymer ?
#
loop_
_entity_poly.entity_id
_entity_poly.type
_entity_poly.pdbx_seq_one_letter_code
_entity_poly.pdbx_strand_id
1 'polypeptide(L)'
;MNKKLLLILLLMSSDQLMADKAFEDFKHQQHQDISAYNNATQQEFLQYKKQLDAGFIDLQKAYQQASNQYQEQMTSRWGSFKESDHETWVNYAEDGQTRQSVNFATGVVEVDILANRNETLAAIKQQAMQSVTRLLATTEKQAFENDVVAQKVEARLKQHAAVVKTSKLSTQHKVMSALVSDISQASKSEIKELSSQFINTTKVTEKKLNDKQKIVKLTFKIPEKLSNKAARYSARVKQIASKENIPISLVFAVIETESNFNPLAKSHVPAYGLMQIVPMSAGKDASKYLFGQEKVLSPSYLYNGDNNIAIGGAYLHILYHQYLNKIDDKLKFPNY
;
A
#
# COMPACT_ATOMS: atom_id res chain seq x y z
N MET A 1 -60.25 -30.26 -68.66
CA MET A 1 -59.37 -31.04 -67.77
C MET A 1 -57.99 -31.13 -68.43
N ASN A 2 -57.00 -30.35 -67.97
CA ASN A 2 -55.59 -30.65 -68.23
C ASN A 2 -54.76 -30.25 -67.00
N LYS A 3 -54.49 -31.26 -66.18
CA LYS A 3 -53.70 -31.22 -64.96
C LYS A 3 -52.24 -30.95 -65.35
N LYS A 4 -51.81 -29.68 -65.43
CA LYS A 4 -50.38 -29.33 -65.44
C LYS A 4 -50.07 -27.89 -65.04
N LEU A 5 -51.03 -27.17 -64.45
CA LEU A 5 -50.82 -25.84 -63.85
C LEU A 5 -50.73 -25.86 -62.31
N LEU A 6 -50.66 -27.04 -61.70
CA LEU A 6 -50.58 -27.20 -60.23
C LEU A 6 -49.16 -27.48 -59.70
N LEU A 7 -48.15 -27.58 -60.58
CA LEU A 7 -46.78 -27.92 -60.16
C LEU A 7 -45.85 -26.70 -59.98
N ILE A 8 -46.24 -25.51 -60.46
CA ILE A 8 -45.43 -24.28 -60.36
C ILE A 8 -45.85 -23.40 -59.16
N LEU A 9 -47.07 -23.56 -58.65
CA LEU A 9 -47.50 -22.94 -57.39
C LEU A 9 -47.09 -23.74 -56.13
N LEU A 10 -46.59 -24.97 -56.27
CA LEU A 10 -46.02 -25.75 -55.17
C LEU A 10 -44.51 -25.56 -55.00
N LEU A 11 -43.81 -25.03 -56.01
CA LEU A 11 -42.36 -24.79 -55.98
C LEU A 11 -41.99 -23.41 -55.39
N MET A 12 -42.89 -22.43 -55.41
CA MET A 12 -42.67 -21.14 -54.72
C MET A 12 -43.07 -21.16 -53.24
N SER A 13 -43.93 -22.08 -52.82
CA SER A 13 -44.25 -22.27 -51.40
C SER A 13 -43.17 -23.02 -50.63
N SER A 14 -42.39 -23.89 -51.29
CA SER A 14 -41.28 -24.62 -50.66
C SER A 14 -40.10 -23.73 -50.35
N ASP A 15 -39.73 -22.81 -51.25
CA ASP A 15 -38.59 -21.90 -51.02
C ASP A 15 -38.88 -20.88 -49.92
N GLN A 16 -40.14 -20.46 -49.78
CA GLN A 16 -40.56 -19.56 -48.72
C GLN A 16 -40.64 -20.28 -47.36
N LEU A 17 -41.14 -21.52 -47.31
CA LEU A 17 -41.09 -22.36 -46.10
C LEU A 17 -39.64 -22.66 -45.66
N MET A 18 -38.73 -22.89 -46.62
CA MET A 18 -37.32 -23.18 -46.35
C MET A 18 -36.57 -21.91 -45.90
N ALA A 19 -36.88 -20.75 -46.46
CA ALA A 19 -36.33 -19.46 -46.02
C ALA A 19 -36.85 -19.07 -44.62
N ASP A 20 -38.14 -19.28 -44.33
CA ASP A 20 -38.73 -19.04 -43.01
C ASP A 20 -38.12 -19.99 -41.97
N LYS A 21 -37.93 -21.27 -42.32
CA LYS A 21 -37.25 -22.24 -41.44
C LYS A 21 -35.79 -21.88 -41.21
N ALA A 22 -35.05 -21.48 -42.25
CA ALA A 22 -33.66 -21.05 -42.12
C ALA A 22 -33.52 -19.78 -41.26
N PHE A 23 -34.48 -18.86 -41.34
CA PHE A 23 -34.51 -17.66 -40.51
C PHE A 23 -34.84 -17.96 -39.04
N GLU A 24 -35.78 -18.87 -38.77
CA GLU A 24 -36.07 -19.33 -37.40
C GLU A 24 -34.90 -20.13 -36.81
N ASP A 25 -34.27 -21.01 -37.60
CA ASP A 25 -33.05 -21.73 -37.20
C ASP A 25 -31.91 -20.74 -36.86
N PHE A 26 -31.75 -19.67 -37.65
CA PHE A 26 -30.80 -18.59 -37.37
C PHE A 26 -31.11 -17.85 -36.06
N LYS A 27 -32.39 -17.48 -35.81
CA LYS A 27 -32.78 -16.85 -34.54
C LYS A 27 -32.54 -17.76 -33.35
N HIS A 28 -32.83 -19.06 -33.48
CA HIS A 28 -32.58 -20.05 -32.44
C HIS A 28 -31.08 -20.18 -32.15
N GLN A 29 -30.24 -20.26 -33.20
CA GLN A 29 -28.79 -20.27 -33.05
C GLN A 29 -28.29 -18.99 -32.36
N GLN A 30 -28.76 -17.82 -32.78
CA GLN A 30 -28.38 -16.54 -32.18
C GLN A 30 -28.78 -16.46 -30.69
N HIS A 31 -29.98 -16.94 -30.33
CA HIS A 31 -30.41 -17.00 -28.92
C HIS A 31 -29.57 -17.96 -28.09
N GLN A 32 -29.20 -19.11 -28.65
CA GLN A 32 -28.31 -20.07 -28.01
C GLN A 32 -26.91 -19.49 -27.82
N ASP A 33 -26.38 -18.78 -28.81
CA ASP A 33 -25.07 -18.12 -28.76
C ASP A 33 -25.06 -17.01 -27.70
N ILE A 34 -26.10 -16.17 -27.64
CA ILE A 34 -26.24 -15.13 -26.59
C ILE A 34 -26.36 -15.76 -25.21
N SER A 35 -27.15 -16.84 -25.06
CA SER A 35 -27.33 -17.53 -23.78
C SER A 35 -26.03 -18.21 -23.33
N ALA A 36 -25.30 -18.84 -24.26
CA ALA A 36 -24.00 -19.45 -24.01
C ALA A 36 -22.96 -18.39 -23.64
N TYR A 37 -22.94 -17.24 -24.33
CA TYR A 37 -22.09 -16.10 -24.00
C TYR A 37 -22.38 -15.55 -22.60
N ASN A 38 -23.66 -15.35 -22.26
CA ASN A 38 -24.07 -14.88 -20.93
C ASN A 38 -23.67 -15.87 -19.83
N ASN A 39 -23.86 -17.18 -20.07
CA ASN A 39 -23.48 -18.24 -19.12
C ASN A 39 -21.96 -18.32 -18.94
N ALA A 40 -21.18 -18.26 -20.04
CA ALA A 40 -19.73 -18.25 -19.99
C ALA A 40 -19.22 -17.02 -19.22
N THR A 41 -19.75 -15.84 -19.53
CA THR A 41 -19.42 -14.58 -18.84
C THR A 41 -19.78 -14.65 -17.35
N GLN A 42 -20.91 -15.27 -17.00
CA GLN A 42 -21.30 -15.48 -15.61
C GLN A 42 -20.34 -16.44 -14.88
N GLN A 43 -19.92 -17.53 -15.52
CA GLN A 43 -18.95 -18.46 -14.93
C GLN A 43 -17.58 -17.80 -14.75
N GLU A 44 -17.09 -17.05 -15.73
CA GLU A 44 -15.85 -16.28 -15.63
C GLU A 44 -15.90 -15.27 -14.47
N PHE A 45 -17.02 -14.54 -14.34
CA PHE A 45 -17.24 -13.63 -13.22
C PHE A 45 -17.23 -14.34 -11.85
N LEU A 46 -17.90 -15.49 -11.73
CA LEU A 46 -17.91 -16.28 -10.50
C LEU A 46 -16.52 -16.82 -10.15
N GLN A 47 -15.76 -17.27 -11.15
CA GLN A 47 -14.37 -17.71 -10.97
C GLN A 47 -13.48 -16.54 -10.53
N TYR A 48 -13.61 -15.38 -11.16
CA TYR A 48 -12.90 -14.16 -10.78
C TYR A 48 -13.19 -13.78 -9.32
N LYS A 49 -14.48 -13.75 -8.95
CA LYS A 49 -14.91 -13.44 -7.57
C LYS A 49 -14.33 -14.43 -6.57
N LYS A 50 -14.32 -15.72 -6.89
CA LYS A 50 -13.71 -16.76 -6.03
C LYS A 50 -12.21 -16.53 -5.85
N GLN A 51 -11.48 -16.17 -6.91
CA GLN A 51 -10.06 -15.84 -6.81
C GLN A 51 -9.82 -14.56 -6.01
N LEU A 52 -10.65 -13.54 -6.20
CA LEU A 52 -10.60 -12.28 -5.47
C LEU A 52 -10.80 -12.51 -3.96
N ASP A 53 -11.87 -13.21 -3.58
CA ASP A 53 -12.17 -13.55 -2.18
C ASP A 53 -11.04 -14.39 -1.57
N ALA A 54 -10.50 -15.36 -2.31
CA ALA A 54 -9.35 -16.15 -1.87
C ALA A 54 -8.10 -15.29 -1.66
N GLY A 55 -7.82 -14.33 -2.55
CA GLY A 55 -6.70 -13.41 -2.43
C GLY A 55 -6.80 -12.51 -1.21
N PHE A 56 -8.00 -12.00 -0.92
CA PHE A 56 -8.30 -11.22 0.27
C PHE A 56 -8.15 -12.02 1.57
N ILE A 57 -8.68 -13.25 1.60
CA ILE A 57 -8.52 -14.18 2.73
C ILE A 57 -7.04 -14.48 2.97
N ASP A 58 -6.29 -14.76 1.90
CA ASP A 58 -4.86 -15.05 2.00
C ASP A 58 -4.04 -13.84 2.44
N LEU A 59 -4.39 -12.62 2.02
CA LEU A 59 -3.79 -11.38 2.52
C LEU A 59 -3.91 -11.30 4.04
N GLN A 60 -5.14 -11.42 4.55
CA GLN A 60 -5.43 -11.30 5.98
C GLN A 60 -4.73 -12.41 6.79
N LYS A 61 -4.84 -13.66 6.33
CA LYS A 61 -4.21 -14.80 7.01
C LYS A 61 -2.69 -14.70 7.01
N ALA A 62 -2.08 -14.37 5.87
CA ALA A 62 -0.64 -14.21 5.78
C ALA A 62 -0.14 -13.07 6.67
N TYR A 63 -0.87 -11.95 6.71
CA TYR A 63 -0.54 -10.83 7.57
C TYR A 63 -0.57 -11.24 9.05
N GLN A 64 -1.66 -11.83 9.52
CA GLN A 64 -1.80 -12.25 10.91
C GLN A 64 -0.73 -13.26 11.32
N GLN A 65 -0.51 -14.29 10.50
CA GLN A 65 0.48 -15.32 10.78
C GLN A 65 1.90 -14.74 10.80
N ALA A 66 2.25 -13.94 9.79
CA ALA A 66 3.56 -13.33 9.68
C ALA A 66 3.82 -12.34 10.82
N SER A 67 2.83 -11.52 11.18
CA SER A 67 2.92 -10.55 12.26
C SER A 67 3.11 -11.24 13.61
N ASN A 68 2.27 -12.24 13.95
CA ASN A 68 2.39 -13.00 15.19
C ASN A 68 3.77 -13.66 15.33
N GLN A 69 4.21 -14.38 14.28
CA GLN A 69 5.53 -15.01 14.26
C GLN A 69 6.66 -14.00 14.44
N TYR A 70 6.57 -12.85 13.76
CA TYR A 70 7.59 -11.83 13.84
C TYR A 70 7.64 -11.15 15.22
N GLN A 71 6.46 -10.87 15.80
CA GLN A 71 6.33 -10.35 17.16
C GLN A 71 6.94 -11.31 18.18
N GLU A 72 6.65 -12.60 18.12
CA GLU A 72 7.24 -13.61 19.02
C GLU A 72 8.76 -13.65 18.90
N GLN A 73 9.29 -13.69 17.66
CA GLN A 73 10.72 -13.70 17.39
C GLN A 73 11.43 -12.46 17.94
N MET A 74 10.86 -11.27 17.68
CA MET A 74 11.44 -10.01 18.14
C MET A 74 11.30 -9.85 19.66
N THR A 75 10.18 -10.29 20.26
CA THR A 75 9.99 -10.28 21.71
C THR A 75 10.99 -11.19 22.41
N SER A 76 11.20 -12.40 21.90
CA SER A 76 12.19 -13.35 22.45
C SER A 76 13.60 -12.76 22.44
N ARG A 77 13.96 -12.04 21.37
CA ARG A 77 15.28 -11.42 21.22
C ARG A 77 15.47 -10.14 22.04
N TRP A 78 14.46 -9.27 22.07
CA TRP A 78 14.57 -7.91 22.61
C TRP A 78 13.88 -7.74 23.98
N GLY A 79 13.27 -8.79 24.51
CA GLY A 79 12.39 -8.75 25.69
C GLY A 79 11.11 -7.93 25.49
N SER A 80 10.89 -7.37 24.30
CA SER A 80 9.75 -6.51 23.94
C SER A 80 9.66 -6.37 22.42
N PHE A 81 8.45 -6.27 21.90
CA PHE A 81 8.21 -5.92 20.50
C PHE A 81 7.88 -4.44 20.37
N LYS A 82 8.47 -3.78 19.37
CA LYS A 82 8.07 -2.45 18.89
C LYS A 82 7.43 -2.66 17.53
N GLU A 83 6.21 -2.19 17.36
CA GLU A 83 5.49 -2.26 16.10
C GLU A 83 5.49 -0.88 15.43
N SER A 84 5.58 -0.83 14.10
CA SER A 84 5.26 0.41 13.39
C SER A 84 3.78 0.70 13.52
N ASP A 85 3.45 1.97 13.66
CA ASP A 85 2.07 2.47 13.66
C ASP A 85 1.91 3.52 12.55
N HIS A 86 0.79 4.24 12.57
CA HIS A 86 0.45 5.24 11.58
C HIS A 86 1.45 6.42 11.56
N GLU A 87 2.04 6.79 12.70
CA GLU A 87 3.04 7.87 12.78
C GLU A 87 4.47 7.36 12.90
N THR A 88 4.67 6.14 13.41
CA THR A 88 5.98 5.63 13.82
C THR A 88 6.42 4.51 12.91
N TRP A 89 7.54 4.71 12.20
CA TRP A 89 8.19 3.63 11.48
C TRP A 89 9.19 2.91 12.39
N VAL A 90 9.00 1.61 12.59
CA VAL A 90 9.95 0.73 13.28
C VAL A 90 10.68 -0.14 12.27
N ASN A 91 12.00 -0.17 12.37
CA ASN A 91 12.88 -1.00 11.55
C ASN A 91 13.81 -1.82 12.44
N TYR A 92 13.76 -3.15 12.31
CA TYR A 92 14.75 -4.03 12.90
C TYR A 92 15.81 -4.33 11.85
N ALA A 93 17.07 -4.02 12.16
CA ALA A 93 18.17 -4.27 11.24
C ALA A 93 18.42 -5.78 11.07
N GLU A 94 18.90 -6.18 9.90
CA GLU A 94 19.22 -7.57 9.57
C GLU A 94 20.29 -8.19 10.49
N ASP A 95 21.16 -7.36 11.07
CA ASP A 95 22.13 -7.79 12.09
C ASP A 95 21.44 -8.38 13.34
N GLY A 96 20.16 -8.04 13.53
CA GLY A 96 19.35 -8.40 14.67
C GLY A 96 19.92 -7.91 16.00
N GLN A 97 20.79 -6.90 15.98
CA GLN A 97 21.36 -6.21 17.12
C GLN A 97 20.91 -4.76 17.20
N THR A 98 20.28 -4.24 16.13
CA THR A 98 19.78 -2.88 16.10
C THR A 98 18.28 -2.86 15.79
N ARG A 99 17.52 -2.04 16.51
CA ARG A 99 16.18 -1.62 16.10
C ARG A 99 16.05 -0.11 16.21
N GLN A 100 15.32 0.47 15.27
CA GLN A 100 15.15 1.91 15.13
C GLN A 100 13.65 2.22 15.14
N SER A 101 13.26 3.33 15.75
CA SER A 101 11.91 3.87 15.64
C SER A 101 11.95 5.35 15.33
N VAL A 102 11.21 5.77 14.31
CA VAL A 102 11.12 7.15 13.85
C VAL A 102 9.66 7.58 13.93
N ASN A 103 9.34 8.48 14.86
CA ASN A 103 8.01 9.07 14.93
C ASN A 103 7.95 10.31 14.01
N PHE A 104 7.18 10.21 12.93
CA PHE A 104 7.08 11.25 11.91
C PHE A 104 6.36 12.49 12.43
N ALA A 105 5.47 12.37 13.41
CA ALA A 105 4.78 13.53 13.97
C ALA A 105 5.71 14.42 14.81
N THR A 106 6.49 13.83 15.69
CA THR A 106 7.34 14.52 16.66
C THR A 106 8.78 14.71 16.16
N GLY A 107 9.21 13.98 15.14
CA GLY A 107 10.59 13.93 14.67
C GLY A 107 11.55 13.21 15.63
N VAL A 108 11.03 12.52 16.65
CA VAL A 108 11.85 11.75 17.60
C VAL A 108 12.32 10.46 16.95
N VAL A 109 13.62 10.20 17.07
CA VAL A 109 14.27 8.96 16.64
C VAL A 109 14.84 8.25 17.85
N GLU A 110 14.54 6.97 17.99
CA GLU A 110 15.21 6.07 18.92
C GLU A 110 16.02 5.03 18.16
N VAL A 111 17.24 4.79 18.62
CA VAL A 111 18.12 3.71 18.18
C VAL A 111 18.41 2.84 19.39
N ASP A 112 17.84 1.64 19.42
CA ASP A 112 18.11 0.65 20.44
C ASP A 112 19.17 -0.32 19.92
N ILE A 113 20.26 -0.47 20.67
CA ILE A 113 21.35 -1.42 20.39
C ILE A 113 21.33 -2.52 21.45
N LEU A 114 21.26 -3.77 21.00
CA LEU A 114 21.47 -4.95 21.83
C LEU A 114 22.96 -5.23 21.92
N ALA A 115 23.57 -4.95 23.07
CA ALA A 115 25.01 -5.03 23.29
C ALA A 115 25.35 -6.01 24.42
N ASN A 116 26.56 -6.57 24.39
CA ASN A 116 27.09 -7.30 25.54
C ASN A 116 27.35 -6.34 26.71
N ARG A 117 27.26 -6.83 27.95
CA ARG A 117 27.44 -5.97 29.14
C ARG A 117 28.83 -5.33 29.25
N ASN A 118 29.86 -5.96 28.67
CA ASN A 118 31.23 -5.46 28.65
C ASN A 118 31.52 -4.50 27.48
N GLU A 119 30.60 -4.29 26.54
CA GLU A 119 30.80 -3.36 25.45
C GLU A 119 30.80 -1.91 25.94
N THR A 120 31.77 -1.14 25.43
CA THR A 120 31.94 0.27 25.81
C THR A 120 30.90 1.14 25.12
N LEU A 121 30.48 2.22 25.79
CA LEU A 121 29.55 3.19 25.21
C LEU A 121 30.11 3.81 23.92
N ALA A 122 31.42 3.96 23.80
CA ALA A 122 32.06 4.46 22.59
C ALA A 122 31.83 3.53 21.39
N ALA A 123 32.00 2.21 21.56
CA ALA A 123 31.72 1.23 20.52
C ALA A 123 30.24 1.24 20.12
N ILE A 124 29.34 1.29 21.12
CA ILE A 124 27.89 1.34 20.91
C ILE A 124 27.48 2.62 20.16
N LYS A 125 28.06 3.78 20.49
CA LYS A 125 27.82 5.04 19.77
C LYS A 125 28.29 4.96 18.31
N GLN A 126 29.41 4.28 18.04
CA GLN A 126 29.87 4.05 16.67
C GLN A 126 28.89 3.16 15.88
N GLN A 127 28.40 2.08 16.48
CA GLN A 127 27.37 1.23 15.87
C GLN A 127 26.07 2.02 15.62
N ALA A 128 25.63 2.83 16.59
CA ALA A 128 24.47 3.69 16.45
C ALA A 128 24.65 4.71 15.30
N MET A 129 25.83 5.31 15.16
CA MET A 129 26.14 6.24 14.06
C MET A 129 26.06 5.57 12.68
N GLN A 130 26.61 4.35 12.55
CA GLN A 130 26.49 3.56 11.32
C GLN A 130 25.02 3.21 11.01
N SER A 131 24.27 2.89 12.06
CA SER A 131 22.85 2.58 11.96
C SER A 131 22.02 3.80 11.52
N VAL A 132 22.27 4.99 12.08
CA VAL A 132 21.64 6.25 11.65
C VAL A 132 22.04 6.61 10.22
N THR A 133 23.31 6.41 9.85
CA THR A 133 23.78 6.63 8.46
C THR A 133 22.99 5.76 7.48
N ARG A 134 22.78 4.49 7.84
CA ARG A 134 21.96 3.56 7.03
C ARG A 134 20.52 4.03 6.97
N LEU A 135 19.91 4.35 8.11
CA LEU A 135 18.52 4.83 8.21
C LEU A 135 18.23 6.04 7.32
N LEU A 136 19.10 7.06 7.37
CA LEU A 136 18.98 8.27 6.54
C LEU A 136 19.15 7.96 5.04
N ALA A 137 19.93 6.94 4.69
CA ALA A 137 20.14 6.51 3.32
C ALA A 137 19.10 5.50 2.81
N THR A 138 18.28 4.90 3.69
CA THR A 138 17.33 3.85 3.32
C THR A 138 16.30 4.35 2.34
N THR A 139 16.29 3.73 1.16
CA THR A 139 15.28 3.96 0.11
C THR A 139 13.97 3.27 0.46
N GLU A 140 12.87 3.72 -0.14
CA GLU A 140 11.57 3.05 0.04
C GLU A 140 11.61 1.58 -0.37
N LYS A 141 12.30 1.26 -1.48
CA LYS A 141 12.52 -0.13 -1.89
C LYS A 141 13.21 -0.94 -0.80
N GLN A 142 14.33 -0.46 -0.27
CA GLN A 142 15.06 -1.17 0.77
C GLN A 142 14.24 -1.32 2.05
N ALA A 143 13.49 -0.29 2.44
CA ALA A 143 12.63 -0.38 3.62
C ALA A 143 11.54 -1.45 3.45
N PHE A 144 10.93 -1.54 2.27
CA PHE A 144 9.96 -2.59 1.97
C PHE A 144 10.57 -3.99 1.91
N GLU A 145 11.75 -4.13 1.30
CA GLU A 145 12.48 -5.41 1.26
C GLU A 145 12.85 -5.91 2.66
N ASN A 146 13.11 -4.98 3.59
CA ASN A 146 13.39 -5.30 4.99
C ASN A 146 12.12 -5.59 5.82
N ASP A 147 10.92 -5.24 5.34
CA ASP A 147 9.66 -5.51 6.04
C ASP A 147 9.27 -6.99 5.89
N VAL A 148 9.69 -7.80 6.86
CA VAL A 148 9.45 -9.26 6.90
C VAL A 148 7.97 -9.62 6.76
N VAL A 149 7.07 -8.85 7.38
CA VAL A 149 5.62 -9.13 7.35
C VAL A 149 5.09 -8.82 5.95
N ALA A 150 5.42 -7.65 5.41
CA ALA A 150 5.00 -7.27 4.06
C ALA A 150 5.55 -8.22 3.00
N GLN A 151 6.81 -8.66 3.11
CA GLN A 151 7.41 -9.63 2.18
C GLN A 151 6.69 -10.99 2.22
N LYS A 152 6.30 -11.49 3.41
CA LYS A 152 5.55 -12.74 3.54
C LYS A 152 4.16 -12.64 2.91
N VAL A 153 3.46 -11.51 3.11
CA VAL A 153 2.17 -11.24 2.46
C VAL A 153 2.32 -11.16 0.95
N GLU A 154 3.29 -10.39 0.46
CA GLU A 154 3.60 -10.25 -0.98
C GLU A 154 3.87 -11.61 -1.62
N ALA A 155 4.66 -12.46 -0.96
CA ALA A 155 4.96 -13.81 -1.44
C ALA A 155 3.71 -14.70 -1.51
N ARG A 156 2.83 -14.65 -0.50
CA ARG A 156 1.57 -15.42 -0.49
C ARG A 156 0.64 -14.98 -1.62
N LEU A 157 0.60 -13.68 -1.93
CA LEU A 157 -0.28 -13.13 -2.96
C LEU A 157 0.12 -13.49 -4.40
N LYS A 158 1.36 -13.95 -4.64
CA LYS A 158 1.82 -14.35 -5.99
C LYS A 158 0.95 -15.42 -6.64
N GLN A 159 0.34 -16.31 -5.86
CA GLN A 159 -0.56 -17.36 -6.38
C GLN A 159 -1.89 -16.79 -6.93
N HIS A 160 -2.21 -15.51 -6.64
CA HIS A 160 -3.44 -14.82 -7.03
C HIS A 160 -3.18 -13.72 -8.08
N ALA A 161 -2.20 -13.92 -8.96
CA ALA A 161 -1.70 -12.90 -9.88
C ALA A 161 -2.77 -12.26 -10.79
N ALA A 162 -3.88 -12.95 -11.10
CA ALA A 162 -4.97 -12.42 -11.93
C ALA A 162 -5.78 -11.30 -11.25
N VAL A 163 -5.85 -11.34 -9.91
CA VAL A 163 -6.68 -10.42 -9.09
C VAL A 163 -5.84 -9.47 -8.23
N VAL A 164 -4.53 -9.72 -8.10
CA VAL A 164 -3.62 -8.91 -7.30
C VAL A 164 -2.95 -7.82 -8.14
N LYS A 165 -2.82 -6.61 -7.58
CA LYS A 165 -1.94 -5.56 -8.10
C LYS A 165 -0.71 -5.40 -7.21
N THR A 166 0.45 -5.34 -7.84
CA THR A 166 1.76 -5.12 -7.21
C THR A 166 2.43 -3.89 -7.80
N SER A 167 3.43 -3.34 -7.11
CA SER A 167 4.21 -2.22 -7.62
C SER A 167 5.67 -2.35 -7.24
N LYS A 168 6.53 -1.61 -7.95
CA LYS A 168 7.91 -1.39 -7.53
C LYS A 168 7.96 -0.13 -6.68
N LEU A 169 8.73 -0.19 -5.59
CA LEU A 169 9.01 0.98 -4.77
C LEU A 169 10.26 1.70 -5.28
N SER A 170 10.38 2.97 -4.94
CA SER A 170 11.45 3.83 -5.44
C SER A 170 12.82 3.42 -4.90
N THR A 171 13.80 3.33 -5.78
CA THR A 171 15.23 3.23 -5.46
C THR A 171 15.89 4.58 -5.21
N GLN A 172 15.18 5.68 -5.50
CA GLN A 172 15.71 7.04 -5.42
C GLN A 172 15.19 7.77 -4.18
N HIS A 173 13.93 7.57 -3.82
CA HIS A 173 13.34 8.24 -2.68
C HIS A 173 13.75 7.58 -1.38
N LYS A 174 14.35 8.38 -0.49
CA LYS A 174 14.70 7.99 0.88
C LYS A 174 13.50 8.17 1.78
N VAL A 175 13.26 7.21 2.68
CA VAL A 175 12.12 7.25 3.60
C VAL A 175 12.19 8.48 4.51
N MET A 176 13.39 8.77 5.03
CA MET A 176 13.63 9.88 5.95
C MET A 176 13.56 11.27 5.30
N SER A 177 13.39 11.38 3.98
CA SER A 177 13.36 12.67 3.27
C SER A 177 12.20 13.58 3.69
N ALA A 178 11.12 13.02 4.23
CA ALA A 178 10.01 13.80 4.79
C ALA A 178 10.44 14.60 6.05
N LEU A 179 11.36 14.05 6.85
CA LEU A 179 11.86 14.67 8.09
C LEU A 179 13.17 15.42 7.90
N VAL A 180 13.96 15.02 6.89
CA VAL A 180 15.24 15.66 6.55
C VAL A 180 15.30 15.83 5.03
N SER A 181 14.78 16.94 4.51
CA SER A 181 14.64 17.19 3.08
C SER A 181 15.93 17.03 2.30
N ASP A 182 17.03 17.52 2.88
CA ASP A 182 18.33 17.68 2.24
C ASP A 182 18.98 16.33 1.91
N ILE A 183 18.59 15.25 2.59
CA ILE A 183 19.14 13.92 2.33
C ILE A 183 18.76 13.43 0.94
N SER A 184 17.72 13.98 0.31
CA SER A 184 17.28 13.56 -1.02
C SER A 184 18.39 13.69 -2.08
N GLN A 185 19.25 14.70 -1.94
CA GLN A 185 20.39 14.96 -2.85
C GLN A 185 21.76 14.81 -2.17
N ALA A 186 21.79 14.55 -0.87
CA ALA A 186 23.03 14.41 -0.12
C ALA A 186 23.87 13.20 -0.55
N SER A 187 25.18 13.43 -0.65
CA SER A 187 26.24 12.45 -0.79
C SER A 187 26.37 11.56 0.45
N LYS A 188 27.11 10.45 0.32
CA LYS A 188 27.39 9.54 1.43
C LYS A 188 28.13 10.21 2.60
N SER A 189 29.02 11.16 2.32
CA SER A 189 29.76 11.91 3.34
C SER A 189 28.88 12.88 4.10
N GLU A 190 27.98 13.60 3.41
CA GLU A 190 27.03 14.52 4.07
C GLU A 190 26.06 13.78 4.99
N ILE A 191 25.57 12.61 4.56
CA ILE A 191 24.71 11.76 5.41
C ILE A 191 25.47 11.28 6.64
N LYS A 192 26.75 10.91 6.49
CA LYS A 192 27.59 10.47 7.60
C LYS A 192 27.83 11.61 8.60
N GLU A 193 28.14 12.81 8.13
CA GLU A 193 28.31 14.00 8.96
C GLU A 193 27.03 14.33 9.74
N LEU A 194 25.88 14.33 9.07
CA LEU A 194 24.59 14.55 9.71
C LEU A 194 24.29 13.48 10.78
N SER A 195 24.64 12.23 10.51
CA SER A 195 24.51 11.14 11.48
C SER A 195 25.37 11.37 12.72
N SER A 196 26.61 11.83 12.54
CA SER A 196 27.49 12.20 13.66
C SER A 196 26.90 13.33 14.50
N GLN A 197 26.34 14.36 13.86
CA GLN A 197 25.66 15.47 14.55
C GLN A 197 24.48 14.97 15.39
N PHE A 198 23.62 14.13 14.82
CA PHE A 198 22.49 13.55 15.57
C PHE A 198 22.96 12.71 16.75
N ILE A 199 23.91 11.79 16.56
CA ILE A 199 24.43 10.92 17.62
C ILE A 199 25.09 11.73 18.75
N ASN A 200 25.76 12.83 18.45
CA ASN A 200 26.40 13.67 19.48
C ASN A 200 25.40 14.37 20.41
N THR A 201 24.16 14.59 19.95
CA THR A 201 23.07 15.20 20.74
C THR A 201 22.17 14.18 21.46
N THR A 202 22.50 12.89 21.38
CA THR A 202 21.62 11.84 21.91
C THR A 202 21.57 11.82 23.43
N LYS A 203 20.35 11.65 23.95
CA LYS A 203 20.13 11.13 25.31
C LYS A 203 20.34 9.62 25.29
N VAL A 204 21.18 9.11 26.19
CA VAL A 204 21.47 7.68 26.32
C VAL A 204 20.79 7.12 27.56
N THR A 205 20.14 5.96 27.42
CA THR A 205 19.61 5.18 28.53
C THR A 205 20.01 3.72 28.37
N GLU A 206 20.25 3.01 29.47
CA GLU A 206 20.62 1.60 29.45
C GLU A 206 19.60 0.78 30.26
N LYS A 207 19.27 -0.41 29.77
CA LYS A 207 18.41 -1.39 30.45
C LYS A 207 19.08 -2.77 30.40
N LYS A 208 19.22 -3.43 31.56
CA LYS A 208 19.64 -4.83 31.60
C LYS A 208 18.57 -5.70 30.91
N LEU A 209 18.99 -6.54 29.96
CA LEU A 209 18.11 -7.54 29.34
C LEU A 209 18.26 -8.89 30.05
N ASN A 210 19.51 -9.35 30.23
CA ASN A 210 19.86 -10.56 30.95
C ASN A 210 21.29 -10.43 31.52
N ASP A 211 21.88 -11.52 32.02
CA ASP A 211 23.20 -11.47 32.65
C ASP A 211 24.35 -11.19 31.68
N LYS A 212 24.15 -11.43 30.37
CA LYS A 212 25.16 -11.23 29.32
C LYS A 212 24.92 -9.98 28.49
N GLN A 213 23.66 -9.54 28.36
CA GLN A 213 23.24 -8.50 27.41
C GLN A 213 22.52 -7.33 28.09
N LYS A 214 22.67 -6.16 27.48
CA LYS A 214 21.95 -4.92 27.80
C LYS A 214 21.38 -4.30 26.53
N ILE A 215 20.35 -3.50 26.68
CA ILE A 215 19.81 -2.65 25.62
C ILE A 215 20.25 -1.21 25.94
N VAL A 216 20.96 -0.59 25.00
CA VAL A 216 21.31 0.83 25.06
C VAL A 216 20.44 1.57 24.06
N LYS A 217 19.61 2.47 24.57
CA LYS A 217 18.73 3.33 23.76
C LYS A 217 19.36 4.71 23.64
N LEU A 218 19.54 5.16 22.40
CA LEU A 218 19.95 6.50 22.05
C LEU A 218 18.75 7.23 21.44
N THR A 219 18.39 8.39 22.00
CA THR A 219 17.24 9.18 21.54
C THR A 219 17.69 10.57 21.12
N PHE A 220 17.26 11.01 19.94
CA PHE A 220 17.45 12.38 19.46
C PHE A 220 16.17 12.88 18.77
N LYS A 221 16.04 14.20 18.62
CA LYS A 221 14.95 14.83 17.85
C LYS A 221 15.51 15.48 16.61
N ILE A 222 14.92 15.19 15.45
CA ILE A 222 15.23 15.86 14.19
C ILE A 222 14.73 17.32 14.29
N PRO A 223 15.57 18.32 13.99
CA PRO A 223 15.14 19.72 13.99
C PRO A 223 14.03 19.96 12.96
N GLU A 224 12.94 20.61 13.37
CA GLU A 224 11.76 20.85 12.52
C GLU A 224 12.08 21.61 11.24
N LYS A 225 13.08 22.50 11.28
CA LYS A 225 13.57 23.24 10.10
C LYS A 225 14.10 22.36 8.95
N LEU A 226 14.46 21.10 9.23
CA LEU A 226 14.92 20.16 8.21
C LEU A 226 13.75 19.41 7.55
N SER A 227 12.55 19.51 8.11
CA SER A 227 11.40 18.75 7.66
C SER A 227 10.69 19.46 6.51
N ASN A 228 10.36 18.70 5.47
CA ASN A 228 9.49 19.16 4.39
C ASN A 228 8.60 18.02 3.89
N LYS A 229 7.75 17.56 4.80
CA LYS A 229 6.90 16.36 4.64
C LYS A 229 6.02 16.42 3.40
N ALA A 230 5.36 17.56 3.18
CA ALA A 230 4.37 17.71 2.13
C ALA A 230 4.98 17.91 0.73
N ALA A 231 6.16 18.52 0.62
CA ALA A 231 6.73 18.91 -0.68
C ALA A 231 6.89 17.71 -1.63
N ARG A 232 7.34 16.57 -1.10
CA ARG A 232 7.54 15.35 -1.88
C ARG A 232 6.28 14.90 -2.63
N TYR A 233 5.13 14.98 -1.97
CA TYR A 233 3.87 14.47 -2.49
C TYR A 233 3.04 15.54 -3.19
N SER A 234 3.48 16.80 -3.15
CA SER A 234 2.69 17.95 -3.62
C SER A 234 2.27 17.85 -5.09
N ALA A 235 3.18 17.49 -5.98
CA ALA A 235 2.87 17.36 -7.40
C ALA A 235 1.81 16.26 -7.64
N ARG A 236 1.98 15.12 -6.96
CA ARG A 236 1.05 13.99 -7.07
C ARG A 236 -0.32 14.28 -6.47
N VAL A 237 -0.36 14.92 -5.31
CA VAL A 237 -1.60 15.35 -4.65
C VAL A 237 -2.36 16.32 -5.55
N LYS A 238 -1.71 17.34 -6.12
CA LYS A 238 -2.36 18.30 -7.05
C LYS A 238 -2.95 17.59 -8.26
N GLN A 239 -2.20 16.66 -8.85
CA GLN A 239 -2.67 15.88 -9.99
C GLN A 239 -3.92 15.06 -9.65
N ILE A 240 -3.90 14.32 -8.54
CA ILE A 240 -5.01 13.45 -8.15
C ILE A 240 -6.22 14.27 -7.69
N ALA A 241 -6.02 15.32 -6.91
CA ALA A 241 -7.10 16.21 -6.47
C ALA A 241 -7.85 16.82 -7.65
N SER A 242 -7.11 17.31 -8.66
CA SER A 242 -7.70 17.83 -9.89
C SER A 242 -8.43 16.75 -10.69
N LYS A 243 -7.84 15.56 -10.84
CA LYS A 243 -8.43 14.46 -11.61
C LYS A 243 -9.73 13.97 -10.98
N GLU A 244 -9.75 13.81 -9.66
CA GLU A 244 -10.86 13.22 -8.92
C GLU A 244 -11.89 14.28 -8.45
N ASN A 245 -11.67 15.55 -8.80
CA ASN A 245 -12.51 16.69 -8.43
C ASN A 245 -12.75 16.77 -6.91
N ILE A 246 -11.68 16.78 -6.14
CA ILE A 246 -11.68 16.94 -4.68
C ILE A 246 -10.68 18.04 -4.28
N PRO A 247 -10.88 18.75 -3.14
CA PRO A 247 -9.97 19.81 -2.72
C PRO A 247 -8.55 19.29 -2.45
N ILE A 248 -7.53 20.01 -2.90
CA ILE A 248 -6.12 19.72 -2.61
C ILE A 248 -5.87 19.68 -1.09
N SER A 249 -6.45 20.64 -0.37
CA SER A 249 -6.38 20.73 1.10
C SER A 249 -6.93 19.49 1.80
N LEU A 250 -8.03 18.92 1.29
CA LEU A 250 -8.62 17.70 1.84
C LEU A 250 -7.66 16.52 1.72
N VAL A 251 -7.04 16.33 0.56
CA VAL A 251 -6.08 15.23 0.35
C VAL A 251 -4.88 15.37 1.29
N PHE A 252 -4.33 16.59 1.44
CA PHE A 252 -3.25 16.84 2.39
C PHE A 252 -3.66 16.61 3.84
N ALA A 253 -4.83 17.10 4.26
CA ALA A 253 -5.33 16.94 5.62
C ALA A 253 -5.49 15.45 5.98
N VAL A 254 -5.99 14.64 5.04
CA VAL A 254 -6.09 13.19 5.22
C VAL A 254 -4.70 12.57 5.33
N ILE A 255 -3.76 12.87 4.44
CA ILE A 255 -2.39 12.31 4.53
C ILE A 255 -1.71 12.68 5.87
N GLU A 256 -1.87 13.93 6.30
CA GLU A 256 -1.29 14.41 7.55
C GLU A 256 -1.89 13.70 8.76
N THR A 257 -3.22 13.57 8.80
CA THR A 257 -3.94 12.90 9.90
C THR A 257 -3.65 11.41 9.94
N GLU A 258 -3.62 10.76 8.77
CA GLU A 258 -3.50 9.30 8.68
C GLU A 258 -2.06 8.81 8.84
N SER A 259 -1.04 9.61 8.51
CA SER A 259 0.35 9.11 8.54
C SER A 259 1.40 10.12 8.95
N ASN A 260 1.04 11.40 9.05
CA ASN A 260 2.01 12.49 9.12
C ASN A 260 3.07 12.41 8.00
N PHE A 261 2.63 12.02 6.80
CA PHE A 261 3.45 11.79 5.61
C PHE A 261 4.49 10.67 5.73
N ASN A 262 4.27 9.70 6.63
CA ASN A 262 5.06 8.48 6.70
C ASN A 262 4.66 7.51 5.56
N PRO A 263 5.52 7.28 4.53
CA PRO A 263 5.18 6.35 3.44
C PRO A 263 5.09 4.89 3.89
N LEU A 264 5.62 4.56 5.08
CA LEU A 264 5.63 3.22 5.66
C LEU A 264 4.69 3.10 6.85
N ALA A 265 3.75 4.05 6.99
CA ALA A 265 2.70 3.99 7.98
C ALA A 265 1.91 2.68 7.84
N LYS A 266 1.68 2.02 8.96
CA LYS A 266 0.85 0.81 9.02
C LYS A 266 0.06 0.80 10.32
N SER A 267 -1.06 0.09 10.36
CA SER A 267 -1.80 -0.08 11.61
C SER A 267 -1.79 -1.54 12.08
N HIS A 268 -2.37 -1.79 13.26
CA HIS A 268 -2.59 -3.15 13.76
C HIS A 268 -3.52 -3.96 12.82
N VAL A 269 -4.46 -3.27 12.16
CA VAL A 269 -5.20 -3.77 11.01
C VAL A 269 -4.36 -3.46 9.75
N PRO A 270 -4.33 -4.29 8.70
CA PRO A 270 -3.49 -4.05 7.52
C PRO A 270 -3.94 -2.83 6.68
N ALA A 271 -3.77 -1.64 7.23
CA ALA A 271 -3.83 -0.34 6.58
C ALA A 271 -2.41 0.07 6.20
N TYR A 272 -2.22 0.64 5.02
CA TYR A 272 -0.89 0.88 4.46
C TYR A 272 -0.72 2.30 3.93
N GLY A 273 0.48 2.84 4.16
CA GLY A 273 0.99 4.04 3.51
C GLY A 273 0.31 5.34 3.95
N LEU A 274 0.51 6.36 3.11
CA LEU A 274 0.24 7.77 3.42
C LEU A 274 -1.20 8.07 3.83
N MET A 275 -2.16 7.41 3.20
CA MET A 275 -3.60 7.61 3.42
C MET A 275 -4.25 6.41 4.13
N GLN A 276 -3.44 5.56 4.79
CA GLN A 276 -3.88 4.40 5.58
C GLN A 276 -4.94 3.53 4.88
N ILE A 277 -4.64 3.12 3.64
CA ILE A 277 -5.59 2.36 2.84
C ILE A 277 -5.68 0.91 3.34
N VAL A 278 -6.88 0.48 3.70
CA VAL A 278 -7.20 -0.92 4.02
C VAL A 278 -7.62 -1.66 2.72
N PRO A 279 -6.92 -2.73 2.31
CA PRO A 279 -7.21 -3.45 1.06
C PRO A 279 -8.65 -3.95 0.95
N MET A 280 -9.20 -4.47 2.05
CA MET A 280 -10.52 -5.12 2.12
C MET A 280 -11.70 -4.16 2.00
N SER A 281 -11.50 -2.87 2.25
CA SER A 281 -12.55 -1.84 2.27
C SER A 281 -12.26 -0.76 1.22
N ALA A 282 -11.62 0.34 1.61
CA ALA A 282 -11.32 1.46 0.72
C ALA A 282 -10.55 1.02 -0.55
N GLY A 283 -9.59 0.10 -0.40
CA GLY A 283 -8.83 -0.44 -1.52
C GLY A 283 -9.69 -1.19 -2.53
N LYS A 284 -10.70 -1.94 -2.06
CA LYS A 284 -11.64 -2.69 -2.89
C LYS A 284 -12.52 -1.75 -3.72
N ASP A 285 -13.13 -0.76 -3.08
CA ASP A 285 -14.01 0.20 -3.76
C ASP A 285 -13.23 1.08 -4.75
N ALA A 286 -12.09 1.62 -4.31
CA ALA A 286 -11.25 2.46 -5.15
C ALA A 286 -10.65 1.70 -6.34
N SER A 287 -10.25 0.43 -6.16
CA SER A 287 -9.75 -0.38 -7.27
C SER A 287 -10.83 -0.69 -8.30
N LYS A 288 -12.07 -0.93 -7.86
CA LYS A 288 -13.22 -1.06 -8.77
C LYS A 288 -13.45 0.20 -9.58
N TYR A 289 -13.41 1.36 -8.95
CA TYR A 289 -13.54 2.65 -9.64
C TYR A 289 -12.40 2.91 -10.62
N LEU A 290 -11.14 2.69 -10.22
CA LEU A 290 -9.97 3.00 -11.06
C LEU A 290 -9.69 1.99 -12.16
N PHE A 291 -9.98 0.70 -11.94
CA PHE A 291 -9.61 -0.39 -12.83
C PHE A 291 -10.81 -1.10 -13.46
N GLY A 292 -12.03 -0.64 -13.17
CA GLY A 292 -13.28 -1.26 -13.62
C GLY A 292 -13.65 -2.55 -12.90
N GLN A 293 -12.77 -3.07 -12.04
CA GLN A 293 -12.96 -4.32 -11.30
C GLN A 293 -12.21 -4.27 -9.98
N GLU A 294 -12.78 -4.90 -8.96
CA GLU A 294 -12.17 -5.03 -7.64
C GLU A 294 -10.85 -5.79 -7.75
N LYS A 295 -9.80 -5.29 -7.09
CA LYS A 295 -8.48 -5.93 -7.04
C LYS A 295 -8.00 -6.04 -5.60
N VAL A 296 -7.20 -7.07 -5.33
CA VAL A 296 -6.41 -7.16 -4.10
C VAL A 296 -5.18 -6.28 -4.27
N LEU A 297 -5.09 -5.21 -3.50
CA LEU A 297 -3.93 -4.31 -3.50
C LEU A 297 -2.89 -4.85 -2.52
N SER A 298 -1.73 -5.26 -3.05
CA SER A 298 -0.63 -5.81 -2.23
C SER A 298 0.07 -4.73 -1.40
N PRO A 299 0.85 -5.11 -0.38
CA PRO A 299 1.69 -4.19 0.36
C PRO A 299 2.65 -3.39 -0.55
N SER A 300 3.28 -4.01 -1.54
CA SER A 300 4.16 -3.29 -2.47
C SER A 300 3.42 -2.19 -3.25
N TYR A 301 2.16 -2.45 -3.61
CA TYR A 301 1.32 -1.49 -4.29
C TYR A 301 0.94 -0.32 -3.39
N LEU A 302 0.58 -0.59 -2.12
CA LEU A 302 0.08 0.41 -1.20
C LEU A 302 1.17 1.20 -0.45
N TYR A 303 2.39 0.67 -0.30
CA TYR A 303 3.54 1.45 0.19
C TYR A 303 4.16 2.34 -0.89
N ASN A 304 3.83 2.14 -2.17
CA ASN A 304 4.18 3.09 -3.21
C ASN A 304 3.32 4.35 -3.05
N GLY A 305 3.95 5.47 -2.67
CA GLY A 305 3.23 6.72 -2.36
C GLY A 305 2.34 7.23 -3.50
N ASP A 306 2.76 7.10 -4.75
CA ASP A 306 1.99 7.60 -5.91
C ASP A 306 0.72 6.78 -6.16
N ASN A 307 0.81 5.46 -5.95
CA ASN A 307 -0.33 4.56 -5.99
C ASN A 307 -1.24 4.78 -4.77
N ASN A 308 -0.66 4.93 -3.58
CA ASN A 308 -1.40 5.16 -2.34
C ASN A 308 -2.28 6.42 -2.43
N ILE A 309 -1.69 7.54 -2.89
CA ILE A 309 -2.41 8.80 -3.10
C ILE A 309 -3.50 8.64 -4.17
N ALA A 310 -3.27 7.86 -5.23
CA ALA A 310 -4.29 7.61 -6.25
C ALA A 310 -5.48 6.81 -5.70
N ILE A 311 -5.21 5.75 -4.93
CA ILE A 311 -6.25 4.95 -4.29
C ILE A 311 -7.04 5.78 -3.28
N GLY A 312 -6.34 6.53 -2.42
CA GLY A 312 -6.99 7.40 -1.44
C GLY A 312 -7.81 8.52 -2.08
N GLY A 313 -7.29 9.16 -3.13
CA GLY A 313 -8.03 10.17 -3.89
C GLY A 313 -9.29 9.61 -4.56
N ALA A 314 -9.19 8.42 -5.16
CA ALA A 314 -10.35 7.71 -5.70
C ALA A 314 -11.39 7.38 -4.63
N TYR A 315 -10.96 6.93 -3.45
CA TYR A 315 -11.90 6.65 -2.36
C TYR A 315 -12.56 7.92 -1.82
N LEU A 316 -11.80 9.02 -1.66
CA LEU A 316 -12.36 10.33 -1.30
C LEU A 316 -13.38 10.81 -2.33
N HIS A 317 -13.16 10.58 -3.62
CA HIS A 317 -14.14 10.86 -4.65
C HIS A 317 -15.44 10.07 -4.46
N ILE A 318 -15.33 8.76 -4.21
CA ILE A 318 -16.51 7.90 -3.95
C ILE A 318 -17.29 8.43 -2.74
N LEU A 319 -16.60 8.77 -1.65
CA LEU A 319 -17.22 9.35 -0.46
C LEU A 319 -17.93 10.66 -0.80
N TYR A 320 -17.22 11.59 -1.43
CA TYR A 320 -17.70 12.96 -1.66
C TYR A 320 -18.85 13.03 -2.68
N HIS A 321 -18.77 12.24 -3.76
CA HIS A 321 -19.68 12.36 -4.90
C HIS A 321 -20.74 11.25 -4.99
N GLN A 322 -20.57 10.14 -4.28
CA GLN A 322 -21.53 9.02 -4.33
C GLN A 322 -22.19 8.79 -2.97
N TYR A 323 -21.40 8.48 -1.93
CA TYR A 323 -21.96 8.07 -0.64
C TYR A 323 -22.53 9.25 0.16
N LEU A 324 -21.91 10.42 0.07
CA LEU A 324 -22.32 11.64 0.80
C LEU A 324 -22.99 12.68 -0.11
N ASN A 325 -23.44 12.29 -1.31
CA ASN A 325 -24.00 13.22 -2.29
C ASN A 325 -25.29 13.92 -1.85
N LYS A 326 -25.95 13.41 -0.80
CA LYS A 326 -27.16 13.97 -0.19
C LYS A 326 -26.87 15.01 0.89
N ILE A 327 -25.60 15.32 1.17
CA ILE A 327 -25.21 16.38 2.09
C ILE A 327 -25.09 17.68 1.29
N ASP A 328 -26.08 18.55 1.45
CA ASP A 328 -26.21 19.81 0.68
C ASP A 328 -25.20 20.89 1.12
N ASP A 329 -24.86 20.94 2.41
CA ASP A 329 -23.85 21.86 2.92
C ASP A 329 -22.45 21.29 2.69
N LYS A 330 -21.91 21.57 1.50
CA LYS A 330 -20.56 21.13 1.09
C LYS A 330 -19.42 21.94 1.74
N LEU A 331 -19.74 22.84 2.69
CA LEU A 331 -18.88 23.83 3.33
C LEU A 331 -18.10 24.74 2.36
N LYS A 332 -18.50 26.02 2.33
CA LYS A 332 -17.79 27.14 1.70
C LYS A 332 -16.42 27.31 2.34
N PHE A 333 -15.38 26.68 1.81
CA PHE A 333 -14.00 27.04 2.16
C PHE A 333 -13.64 28.34 1.44
N PRO A 334 -13.27 29.43 2.15
CA PRO A 334 -12.75 30.61 1.50
C PRO A 334 -11.49 30.22 0.75
N ASN A 335 -11.38 30.66 -0.51
CA ASN A 335 -10.12 30.65 -1.23
C ASN A 335 -9.11 31.46 -0.40
N TYR A 336 -8.14 30.79 0.22
CA TYR A 336 -6.97 31.43 0.83
C TYR A 336 -5.75 31.18 -0.04
#